data_AF-F1LJV6-F1
#
_entry.id   AF-F1LJV6-F1
#
_cell.length_a   1.000
_cell.length_b   1.000
_cell.length_c   1.000
_cell.angle_alpha   90.00
_cell.angle_beta   90.00
_cell.angle_gamma   90.00
#
_symmetry.space_group_name_H-M   'P 1'
#
loop_
_entity.id
_entity.type
_entity.pdbx_description
1 polymer ?
#
loop_
_entity_poly.entity_id
_entity_poly.type
_entity_poly.pdbx_seq_one_letter_code
_entity_poly.pdbx_strand_id
1 'polypeptide(L)'
;FVMSMYALLRSSEMLPSEEQIEESLAGNLCRCTGYRPIIDAFRVFAKTDNALYANGSSVSNSRDGFVCPSTGKPCSCGAKAVNHNETSSESIACGERYRLVSYSEIDGSSYSEKELIFPPELLLRKIAPLKLSGFGGLKWYRPLRLKHVLDLKSSYPDAKLVVGNTEVGIETRFKNVQYQVQISVTHVPELNTLSVKDDGLEIGAAVRLTELQKFLRKVVAERDAHETSSFKAFLEQLKWFAGKQIKNVASVGGNICTASPISDLNPLWMAAGAKFRIIDCKENIRTTQAENFFIGYRKVDLRSSEILLSVFLPWTKPYEFVKEFKQAHRRDDDIAIVNAGMHVFLEEKGGKWAVSDASVVYGGVAPVSLSASKTECFLIGKSWDKELLQGALVKLREDISLPENVPG
;
A
#
# COMPACT_ATOMS: atom_id res chain seq x y z
N PHE A 1 -15.45 -0.13 -9.69
CA PHE A 1 -16.10 1.17 -9.35
C PHE A 1 -17.26 0.96 -8.40
N VAL A 2 -18.46 0.55 -8.85
CA VAL A 2 -19.63 0.35 -7.96
C VAL A 2 -19.32 -0.51 -6.74
N MET A 3 -18.77 -1.71 -6.92
CA MET A 3 -18.44 -2.58 -5.79
C MET A 3 -17.34 -2.04 -4.87
N SER A 4 -16.40 -1.26 -5.41
CA SER A 4 -15.35 -0.62 -4.61
C SER A 4 -15.95 0.47 -3.71
N MET A 5 -16.83 1.30 -4.27
CA MET A 5 -17.53 2.33 -3.53
C MET A 5 -18.51 1.72 -2.52
N TYR A 6 -19.27 0.71 -2.92
CA TYR A 6 -20.15 -0.04 -2.03
C TYR A 6 -19.37 -0.61 -0.83
N ALA A 7 -18.25 -1.28 -1.08
CA ALA A 7 -17.41 -1.82 -0.02
C ALA A 7 -16.86 -0.72 0.91
N LEU A 8 -16.46 0.44 0.36
CA LEU A 8 -16.03 1.59 1.16
C LEU A 8 -17.16 2.05 2.08
N LEU A 9 -18.34 2.35 1.53
CA LEU A 9 -19.51 2.82 2.29
C LEU A 9 -19.92 1.84 3.40
N ARG A 10 -19.87 0.54 3.14
CA ARG A 10 -20.19 -0.49 4.14
C ARG A 10 -19.13 -0.67 5.22
N SER A 11 -17.89 -0.25 4.94
CA SER A 11 -16.75 -0.39 5.87
C SER A 11 -16.45 0.88 6.69
N SER A 12 -17.05 2.00 6.32
CA SER A 12 -16.84 3.28 6.99
C SER A 12 -17.91 3.50 8.06
N GLU A 13 -17.48 3.88 9.27
CA GLU A 13 -18.40 4.26 10.36
C GLU A 13 -19.02 5.65 10.14
N MET A 14 -18.32 6.51 9.39
CA MET A 14 -18.75 7.86 9.01
C MET A 14 -18.73 7.98 7.48
N LEU A 15 -19.36 9.03 6.96
CA LEU A 15 -19.25 9.38 5.55
C LEU A 15 -17.77 9.50 5.13
N PRO A 16 -17.35 8.83 4.03
CA PRO A 16 -15.96 8.86 3.60
C PRO A 16 -15.53 10.28 3.19
N SER A 17 -14.23 10.57 3.26
CA SER A 17 -13.66 11.77 2.63
C SER A 17 -13.46 11.57 1.13
N GLU A 18 -13.26 12.64 0.36
CA GLU A 18 -12.89 12.53 -1.07
C GLU A 18 -11.63 11.69 -1.27
N GLU A 19 -10.61 11.86 -0.42
CA GLU A 19 -9.37 11.07 -0.47
C GLU A 19 -9.65 9.57 -0.28
N GLN A 20 -10.53 9.20 0.64
CA GLN A 20 -10.90 7.79 0.84
C GLN A 20 -11.65 7.20 -0.36
N ILE A 21 -12.49 8.00 -1.03
CA ILE A 21 -13.15 7.61 -2.27
C ILE A 21 -12.10 7.35 -3.35
N GLU A 22 -11.20 8.29 -3.60
CA GLU A 22 -10.12 8.15 -4.58
C GLU A 22 -9.25 6.91 -4.29
N GLU A 23 -8.79 6.73 -3.05
CA GLU A 23 -8.01 5.56 -2.62
C GLU A 23 -8.75 4.23 -2.89
N SER A 24 -10.07 4.19 -2.69
CA SER A 24 -10.87 2.99 -2.91
C SER A 24 -11.00 2.61 -4.39
N LEU A 25 -10.86 3.60 -5.29
CA LEU A 25 -11.01 3.46 -6.73
C LEU A 25 -9.67 3.31 -7.45
N ALA A 26 -8.54 3.54 -6.77
CA ALA A 26 -7.19 3.48 -7.34
C ALA A 26 -6.88 2.17 -8.08
N GLY A 27 -7.44 1.04 -7.62
CA GLY A 27 -7.29 -0.28 -8.28
C GLY A 27 -8.30 -0.56 -9.40
N ASN A 28 -9.04 0.45 -9.89
CA ASN A 28 -10.03 0.29 -10.94
C ASN A 28 -9.63 1.08 -12.17
N LEU A 29 -9.50 0.40 -13.31
CA LEU A 29 -9.17 1.02 -14.59
C LEU A 29 -10.43 1.24 -15.44
N CYS A 30 -10.56 2.44 -16.00
CA CYS A 30 -11.55 2.75 -17.02
C CYS A 30 -10.87 3.42 -18.22
N ARG A 31 -11.14 2.91 -19.43
CA ARG A 31 -10.55 3.46 -20.66
C ARG A 31 -11.42 4.52 -21.34
N CYS A 32 -12.70 4.61 -20.98
CA CYS A 32 -13.68 5.42 -21.72
C CYS A 32 -13.98 6.77 -21.08
N THR A 33 -14.17 6.82 -19.75
CA THR A 33 -14.80 7.98 -19.09
C THR A 33 -13.83 9.10 -18.72
N GLY A 34 -12.53 8.82 -18.73
CA GLY A 34 -11.53 9.73 -18.15
C GLY A 34 -11.70 9.93 -16.64
N TYR A 35 -12.39 9.01 -15.94
CA TYR A 35 -12.68 8.98 -14.50
C TYR A 35 -13.57 10.09 -13.93
N ARG A 36 -13.50 11.31 -14.47
CA ARG A 36 -14.24 12.47 -13.97
C ARG A 36 -15.72 12.20 -13.64
N PRO A 37 -16.56 11.68 -14.57
CA PRO A 37 -17.97 11.46 -14.26
C PRO A 37 -18.20 10.39 -13.19
N ILE A 38 -17.24 9.47 -12.98
CA ILE A 38 -17.32 8.45 -11.94
C ILE A 38 -17.03 9.08 -10.57
N ILE A 39 -16.00 9.93 -10.49
CA ILE A 39 -15.65 10.64 -9.25
C ILE A 39 -16.78 11.60 -8.86
N ASP A 40 -17.28 12.39 -9.82
CA ASP A 40 -18.39 13.32 -9.59
C ASP A 40 -19.64 12.59 -9.09
N ALA A 41 -19.93 11.39 -9.61
CA ALA A 41 -21.05 10.56 -9.14
C ALA A 41 -20.87 10.03 -7.70
N PHE A 42 -19.64 9.81 -7.24
CA PHE A 42 -19.39 9.29 -5.89
C PHE A 42 -19.16 10.39 -4.84
N ARG A 43 -18.85 11.62 -5.25
CA ARG A 43 -18.72 12.78 -4.36
C ARG A 43 -19.98 13.08 -3.54
N VAL A 44 -21.16 12.67 -4.02
CA VAL A 44 -22.43 12.76 -3.27
C VAL A 44 -22.40 12.05 -1.91
N PHE A 45 -21.46 11.12 -1.72
CA PHE A 45 -21.26 10.38 -0.47
C PHE A 45 -20.11 10.93 0.38
N ALA A 46 -19.37 11.94 -0.10
CA ALA A 46 -18.27 12.52 0.65
C ALA A 46 -18.77 13.44 1.77
N LYS A 47 -18.07 13.45 2.90
CA LYS A 47 -18.24 14.45 3.96
C LYS A 47 -17.85 15.82 3.40
N THR A 48 -18.80 16.55 2.86
CA THR A 48 -18.55 17.88 2.30
C THR A 48 -18.56 18.92 3.42
N ASP A 49 -17.37 19.40 3.80
CA ASP A 49 -17.25 20.76 4.30
C ASP A 49 -17.24 21.69 3.08
N ASN A 50 -18.44 21.97 2.54
CA ASN A 50 -18.61 22.81 1.36
C ASN A 50 -18.32 24.29 1.64
N ALA A 51 -17.77 24.68 2.80
CA ALA A 51 -17.51 26.08 3.14
C ALA A 51 -16.67 26.84 2.08
N LEU A 52 -15.77 26.15 1.38
CA LEU A 52 -14.93 26.75 0.32
C LEU A 52 -15.63 26.88 -1.04
N TYR A 53 -16.71 26.13 -1.29
CA TYR A 53 -17.48 26.18 -2.54
C TYR A 53 -18.89 26.76 -2.38
N ALA A 54 -19.37 26.92 -1.14
CA ALA A 54 -20.65 27.54 -0.80
C ALA A 54 -20.59 29.07 -0.79
N ASN A 55 -19.41 29.68 -0.75
CA ASN A 55 -19.22 31.09 -1.05
C ASN A 55 -19.17 31.33 -2.57
N GLY A 56 -20.27 30.96 -3.23
CA GLY A 56 -20.45 31.10 -4.67
C GLY A 56 -21.90 31.43 -5.05
N SER A 57 -22.72 31.95 -4.14
CA SER A 57 -24.03 32.51 -4.49
C SER A 57 -24.47 33.58 -3.51
N SER A 58 -23.65 34.62 -3.36
CA SER A 58 -24.12 35.92 -2.88
C SER A 58 -23.30 37.05 -3.51
N VAL A 59 -23.87 37.57 -4.61
CA VAL A 59 -23.74 38.95 -5.09
C VAL A 59 -22.37 39.37 -5.65
N SER A 60 -22.25 39.43 -6.98
CA SER A 60 -22.18 40.72 -7.68
C SER A 60 -22.12 40.51 -9.20
N ASN A 61 -22.96 41.25 -9.92
CA ASN A 61 -22.79 41.51 -11.34
C ASN A 61 -21.44 42.23 -11.54
N SER A 62 -20.41 41.50 -11.94
CA SER A 62 -19.24 42.08 -12.59
C SER A 62 -18.87 41.19 -13.77
N ARG A 63 -18.75 41.84 -14.94
CA ARG A 63 -18.30 41.22 -16.18
C ARG A 63 -16.85 40.80 -16.00
N ASP A 64 -16.60 39.56 -15.63
CA ASP A 64 -15.31 38.94 -15.83
C ASP A 64 -15.48 37.46 -16.20
N GLY A 65 -14.68 37.03 -17.18
CA GLY A 65 -14.93 35.83 -17.99
C GLY A 65 -15.01 34.53 -17.18
N PHE A 66 -15.99 33.68 -17.52
CA PHE A 66 -16.13 32.33 -17.00
C PHE A 66 -14.83 31.53 -17.20
N VAL A 67 -14.23 31.05 -16.11
CA VAL A 67 -13.02 30.20 -16.15
C VAL A 67 -13.45 28.74 -16.20
N CYS A 68 -12.95 28.01 -17.19
CA CYS A 68 -13.29 26.60 -17.39
C CYS A 68 -12.72 25.72 -16.26
N PRO A 69 -13.54 24.95 -15.54
CA PRO A 69 -13.05 24.04 -14.49
C PRO A 69 -12.11 22.96 -15.04
N SER A 70 -12.19 22.64 -16.33
CA SER A 70 -11.37 21.62 -16.97
C SER A 70 -9.98 22.10 -17.38
N THR A 71 -9.79 23.42 -17.56
CA THR A 71 -8.53 23.97 -18.12
C THR A 71 -7.91 25.08 -17.28
N GLY A 72 -8.63 25.61 -16.28
CA GLY A 72 -8.17 26.73 -15.45
C GLY A 72 -7.98 28.04 -16.23
N LYS A 73 -8.52 28.14 -17.45
CA LYS A 73 -8.41 29.32 -18.34
C LYS A 73 -9.80 29.88 -18.67
N PRO A 74 -9.90 31.18 -19.03
CA PRO A 74 -11.15 31.77 -19.51
C PRO A 74 -11.68 30.97 -20.70
N CYS A 75 -12.94 30.51 -20.65
CA CYS A 75 -13.59 29.85 -21.77
C CYS A 75 -14.98 30.41 -22.04
N SER A 76 -15.32 30.43 -23.33
CA SER A 76 -16.63 30.84 -23.85
C SER A 76 -17.68 29.73 -23.77
N CYS A 77 -17.42 28.66 -23.01
CA CYS A 77 -18.35 27.55 -22.77
C CYS A 77 -19.51 27.92 -21.82
N GLY A 78 -19.43 29.07 -21.14
CA GLY A 78 -20.49 29.58 -20.28
C GLY A 78 -21.69 30.06 -21.09
N ALA A 79 -22.89 29.66 -20.66
CA ALA A 79 -24.17 29.79 -21.36
C ALA A 79 -24.35 31.07 -22.18
N LYS A 80 -24.38 30.96 -23.50
CA LYS A 80 -25.00 31.98 -24.35
C LYS A 80 -26.52 31.79 -24.27
N ALA A 81 -27.18 32.63 -23.49
CA ALA A 81 -28.61 32.87 -23.65
C ALA A 81 -28.81 33.51 -25.04
N VAL A 82 -29.25 32.72 -26.02
CA VAL A 82 -29.55 33.20 -27.35
C VAL A 82 -30.98 33.74 -27.34
N ASN A 83 -31.12 35.05 -27.17
CA ASN A 83 -32.29 35.78 -27.66
C ASN A 83 -32.04 36.09 -29.14
N HIS A 84 -32.91 35.62 -30.05
CA HIS A 84 -33.42 36.43 -31.15
C HIS A 84 -34.59 35.72 -31.87
N ASN A 85 -35.69 36.46 -31.99
CA ASN A 85 -36.80 36.21 -32.91
C ASN A 85 -36.29 36.12 -34.35
N GLU A 86 -36.65 35.06 -35.09
CA GLU A 86 -37.34 35.10 -36.38
C GLU A 86 -37.40 33.71 -37.05
N THR A 87 -38.64 33.30 -37.34
CA THR A 87 -39.16 32.44 -38.43
C THR A 87 -38.39 31.24 -39.02
N SER A 88 -39.06 30.08 -38.90
CA SER A 88 -39.12 28.93 -39.82
C SER A 88 -37.84 28.17 -40.19
N SER A 89 -37.59 27.08 -39.46
CA SER A 89 -37.60 25.71 -39.99
C SER A 89 -37.46 24.74 -38.83
N GLU A 90 -38.40 23.79 -38.73
CA GLU A 90 -38.41 22.75 -37.70
C GLU A 90 -37.18 21.84 -37.86
N SER A 91 -36.08 22.21 -37.21
CA SER A 91 -35.08 21.23 -36.80
C SER A 91 -35.45 20.80 -35.38
N ILE A 92 -35.93 19.56 -35.27
CA ILE A 92 -36.21 18.90 -34.01
C ILE A 92 -34.89 18.88 -33.23
N ALA A 93 -34.75 19.84 -32.30
CA ALA A 93 -33.66 19.86 -31.34
C ALA A 93 -33.70 18.53 -30.59
N CYS A 94 -32.63 17.75 -30.71
CA CYS A 94 -32.44 16.53 -29.93
C CYS A 94 -32.62 16.90 -28.45
N GLY A 95 -33.72 16.42 -27.87
CA GLY A 95 -34.21 16.86 -26.57
C GLY A 95 -33.17 16.74 -25.47
N GLU A 96 -33.43 17.51 -24.41
CA GLU A 96 -32.76 17.57 -23.11
C GLU A 96 -32.68 16.20 -22.40
N ARG A 97 -32.08 15.18 -23.00
CA ARG A 97 -32.02 13.84 -22.42
C ARG A 97 -30.94 13.68 -21.36
N TYR A 98 -30.01 14.62 -21.24
CA TYR A 98 -28.91 14.54 -20.28
C TYR A 98 -28.62 15.91 -19.67
N ARG A 99 -29.39 16.28 -18.64
CA ARG A 99 -29.01 17.35 -17.73
C ARG A 99 -27.88 16.82 -16.84
N LEU A 100 -26.74 17.52 -16.77
CA LEU A 100 -25.73 17.23 -15.76
C LEU A 100 -26.37 17.49 -14.39
N VAL A 101 -26.63 16.44 -13.62
CA VAL A 101 -27.11 16.58 -12.25
C VAL A 101 -25.97 17.15 -11.42
N SER A 102 -26.20 18.28 -10.76
CA SER A 102 -25.22 18.81 -9.82
C SER A 102 -25.16 17.87 -8.64
N TYR A 103 -23.96 17.38 -8.26
CA TYR A 103 -23.82 16.46 -7.11
C TYR A 103 -24.29 17.08 -5.79
N SER A 104 -24.43 18.42 -5.73
CA SER A 104 -25.02 19.15 -4.61
C SER A 104 -26.53 18.94 -4.45
N GLU A 105 -27.21 18.38 -5.45
CA GLU A 105 -28.67 18.19 -5.45
C GLU A 105 -29.10 16.82 -4.89
N ILE A 106 -28.15 15.88 -4.71
CA ILE A 106 -28.43 14.52 -4.21
C ILE A 106 -27.63 14.30 -2.92
N ASP A 107 -28.35 14.10 -1.81
CA ASP A 107 -27.75 13.69 -0.53
C ASP A 107 -27.61 12.16 -0.45
N GLY A 108 -26.37 11.69 -0.56
CA GLY A 108 -26.01 10.28 -0.48
C GLY A 108 -26.14 9.66 0.92
N SER A 109 -26.34 10.47 1.98
CA SER A 109 -26.39 9.98 3.37
C SER A 109 -27.61 9.09 3.67
N SER A 110 -28.68 9.24 2.88
CA SER A 110 -29.94 8.51 3.01
C SER A 110 -29.89 7.04 2.53
N TYR A 111 -28.84 6.62 1.83
CA TYR A 111 -28.76 5.28 1.20
C TYR A 111 -28.46 4.12 2.17
N SER A 112 -28.44 4.34 3.49
CA SER A 112 -28.02 3.34 4.48
C SER A 112 -29.14 2.41 5.00
N GLU A 113 -30.41 2.69 4.68
CA GLU A 113 -31.54 2.06 5.39
C GLU A 113 -31.94 0.64 4.90
N LYS A 114 -31.47 0.18 3.74
CA LYS A 114 -31.88 -1.13 3.15
C LYS A 114 -30.71 -1.91 2.56
N GLU A 115 -29.82 -2.34 3.44
CA GLU A 115 -28.63 -3.09 3.07
C GLU A 115 -28.80 -4.61 3.16
N LEU A 116 -27.95 -5.34 2.42
CA LEU A 116 -27.91 -6.80 2.52
C LEU A 116 -27.53 -7.23 3.94
N ILE A 117 -28.37 -8.06 4.54
CA ILE A 117 -28.08 -8.70 5.83
C ILE A 117 -26.92 -9.68 5.68
N PHE A 118 -26.10 -9.81 6.72
CA PHE A 118 -25.12 -10.88 6.78
C PHE A 118 -25.85 -12.22 6.94
N PRO A 119 -25.55 -13.26 6.14
CA PRO A 119 -26.23 -14.54 6.22
C PRO A 119 -26.19 -15.14 7.64
N PRO A 120 -27.33 -15.35 8.32
CA PRO A 120 -27.35 -15.82 9.71
C PRO A 120 -26.68 -17.19 9.91
N GLU A 121 -26.76 -18.08 8.91
CA GLU A 121 -26.08 -19.39 8.92
C GLU A 121 -24.56 -19.27 9.07
N LEU A 122 -23.95 -18.21 8.54
CA LEU A 122 -22.51 -17.98 8.63
C LEU A 122 -22.08 -17.47 10.00
N LEU A 123 -22.97 -16.81 10.75
CA LEU A 123 -22.70 -16.39 12.14
C LEU A 123 -22.62 -17.59 13.08
N LEU A 124 -23.40 -18.63 12.81
CA LEU A 124 -23.45 -19.87 13.60
C LEU A 124 -22.34 -20.85 13.21
N ARG A 125 -21.64 -20.61 12.10
CA ARG A 125 -20.62 -21.52 11.58
C ARG A 125 -19.39 -21.54 12.47
N LYS A 126 -19.11 -22.69 13.08
CA LYS A 126 -17.85 -22.93 13.79
C LYS A 126 -16.70 -23.07 12.78
N ILE A 127 -15.62 -22.34 13.03
CA ILE A 127 -14.40 -22.45 12.23
C ILE A 127 -13.78 -23.82 12.49
N ALA A 128 -13.61 -24.62 11.44
CA ALA A 128 -12.98 -25.93 11.47
C ALA A 128 -11.75 -25.96 10.53
N PRO A 129 -10.71 -26.77 10.85
CA PRO A 129 -9.62 -27.01 9.91
C PRO A 129 -10.18 -27.67 8.65
N LEU A 130 -9.63 -27.32 7.48
CA LEU A 130 -10.06 -27.89 6.20
C LEU A 130 -8.91 -28.63 5.53
N LYS A 131 -9.26 -29.72 4.84
CA LYS A 131 -8.41 -30.46 3.92
C LYS A 131 -9.24 -30.72 2.67
N LEU A 132 -8.82 -30.13 1.56
CA LEU A 132 -9.45 -30.31 0.25
C LEU A 132 -8.47 -31.02 -0.68
N SER A 133 -8.99 -31.87 -1.55
CA SER A 133 -8.22 -32.51 -2.62
C SER A 133 -8.79 -32.04 -3.96
N GLY A 134 -7.91 -31.65 -4.88
CA GLY A 134 -8.25 -31.23 -6.23
C GLY A 134 -7.75 -32.21 -7.29
N PHE A 135 -8.01 -31.88 -8.55
CA PHE A 135 -7.51 -32.63 -9.69
C PHE A 135 -5.97 -32.71 -9.68
N GLY A 136 -5.43 -33.79 -10.26
CA GLY A 136 -3.98 -33.97 -10.39
C GLY A 136 -3.23 -34.19 -9.05
N GLY A 137 -3.95 -34.55 -7.98
CA GLY A 137 -3.34 -34.79 -6.67
C GLY A 137 -3.12 -33.54 -5.81
N LEU A 138 -3.65 -32.39 -6.24
CA LEU A 138 -3.56 -31.13 -5.50
C LEU A 138 -4.15 -31.28 -4.10
N LYS A 139 -3.43 -30.81 -3.07
CA LYS A 139 -3.90 -30.79 -1.69
C LYS A 139 -3.90 -29.36 -1.17
N TRP A 140 -5.03 -28.94 -0.59
CA TRP A 140 -5.15 -27.64 0.06
C TRP A 140 -5.55 -27.82 1.52
N TYR A 141 -4.76 -27.25 2.42
CA TYR A 141 -4.97 -27.31 3.87
C TYR A 141 -5.26 -25.92 4.42
N ARG A 142 -6.18 -25.85 5.39
CA ARG A 142 -6.40 -24.66 6.22
C ARG A 142 -6.33 -25.05 7.70
N PRO A 143 -5.13 -25.09 8.30
CA PRO A 143 -4.97 -25.26 9.74
C PRO A 143 -5.49 -24.04 10.51
N LEU A 144 -5.80 -24.26 11.79
CA LEU A 144 -6.23 -23.22 12.74
C LEU A 144 -5.22 -22.99 13.88
N ARG A 145 -4.14 -23.77 13.92
CA ARG A 145 -3.10 -23.74 14.94
C ARG A 145 -1.75 -23.69 14.28
N LEU A 146 -0.82 -22.91 14.83
CA LEU A 146 0.55 -22.81 14.33
C LEU A 146 1.20 -24.20 14.25
N LYS A 147 1.05 -25.02 15.28
CA LYS A 147 1.60 -26.39 15.33
C LYS A 147 1.22 -27.23 14.09
N HIS A 148 -0.05 -27.17 13.67
CA HIS A 148 -0.48 -27.92 12.48
C HIS A 148 0.14 -27.38 11.18
N VAL A 149 0.44 -26.07 11.07
CA VAL A 149 1.20 -25.51 9.94
C VAL A 149 2.60 -26.11 9.92
N LEU A 150 3.26 -26.15 11.08
CA LEU A 150 4.61 -26.67 11.25
C LEU A 150 4.70 -28.16 10.92
N ASP A 151 3.74 -28.96 11.39
CA ASP A 151 3.66 -30.39 11.10
C ASP A 151 3.41 -30.64 9.60
N LEU A 152 2.55 -29.84 8.97
CA LEU A 152 2.32 -29.89 7.52
C LEU A 152 3.57 -29.48 6.74
N LYS A 153 4.31 -28.46 7.18
CA LYS A 153 5.57 -28.02 6.55
C LYS A 153 6.66 -29.07 6.70
N SER A 154 6.71 -29.77 7.83
CA SER A 154 7.61 -30.91 8.03
C SER A 154 7.25 -32.10 7.13
N SER A 155 5.95 -32.36 6.93
CA SER A 155 5.46 -33.46 6.09
C SER A 155 5.58 -33.15 4.59
N TYR A 156 5.50 -31.86 4.24
CA TYR A 156 5.54 -31.35 2.88
C TYR A 156 6.49 -30.13 2.82
N PRO A 157 7.81 -30.36 2.77
CA PRO A 157 8.80 -29.27 2.77
C PRO A 157 8.62 -28.29 1.61
N ASP A 158 8.12 -28.75 0.46
CA ASP A 158 7.85 -27.90 -0.71
C ASP A 158 6.45 -27.27 -0.71
N ALA A 159 5.66 -27.46 0.36
CA ALA A 159 4.35 -26.85 0.46
C ALA A 159 4.43 -25.33 0.41
N LYS A 160 3.58 -24.73 -0.45
CA LYS A 160 3.47 -23.29 -0.60
C LYS A 160 2.49 -22.74 0.43
N LEU A 161 2.95 -21.78 1.23
CA LEU A 161 2.08 -21.05 2.13
C LEU A 161 1.31 -20.00 1.34
N VAL A 162 0.00 -19.88 1.61
CA VAL A 162 -0.89 -18.97 0.89
C VAL A 162 -1.67 -18.11 1.88
N VAL A 163 -1.66 -16.79 1.66
CA VAL A 163 -2.54 -15.84 2.35
C VAL A 163 -3.50 -15.22 1.33
N GLY A 164 -3.08 -14.14 0.65
CA GLY A 164 -3.90 -13.43 -0.33
C GLY A 164 -3.83 -13.95 -1.76
N ASN A 165 -2.95 -14.92 -2.04
CA ASN A 165 -2.72 -15.49 -3.38
C ASN A 165 -2.28 -14.47 -4.46
N THR A 166 -1.87 -13.26 -4.08
CA THR A 166 -1.55 -12.16 -5.01
C THR A 166 -0.26 -12.36 -5.80
N GLU A 167 0.67 -13.19 -5.31
CA GLU A 167 1.85 -13.63 -6.07
C GLU A 167 1.67 -15.07 -6.58
N VAL A 168 1.28 -15.99 -5.70
CA VAL A 168 1.11 -17.43 -6.04
C VAL A 168 0.15 -17.63 -7.21
N GLY A 169 -0.92 -16.83 -7.29
CA GLY A 169 -1.85 -16.85 -8.42
C GLY A 169 -1.21 -16.38 -9.73
N ILE A 170 -0.31 -15.39 -9.69
CA ILE A 170 0.44 -14.92 -10.86
C ILE A 170 1.44 -15.98 -11.31
N GLU A 171 2.18 -16.59 -10.39
CA GLU A 171 3.12 -17.68 -10.68
C GLU A 171 2.41 -18.88 -11.33
N THR A 172 1.25 -19.26 -10.79
CA THR A 172 0.48 -20.38 -11.31
C THR A 172 -0.09 -20.06 -12.70
N ARG A 173 -0.66 -18.86 -12.89
CA ARG A 173 -1.35 -18.49 -14.13
C ARG A 173 -0.41 -18.12 -15.27
N PHE A 174 0.63 -17.36 -15.00
CA PHE A 174 1.48 -16.75 -16.04
C PHE A 174 2.88 -17.38 -16.13
N LYS A 175 3.36 -18.02 -15.05
CA LYS A 175 4.64 -18.73 -15.05
C LYS A 175 4.48 -20.25 -15.07
N ASN A 176 3.24 -20.74 -15.13
CA ASN A 176 2.89 -22.15 -15.14
C ASN A 176 3.51 -22.96 -13.99
N VAL A 177 3.71 -22.33 -12.83
CA VAL A 177 4.26 -22.99 -11.63
C VAL A 177 3.18 -23.85 -10.99
N GLN A 178 3.50 -25.11 -10.69
CA GLN A 178 2.56 -26.06 -10.11
C GLN A 178 2.90 -26.34 -8.65
N TYR A 179 2.01 -25.92 -7.73
CA TYR A 179 2.15 -26.15 -6.30
C TYR A 179 1.23 -27.29 -5.85
N GLN A 180 1.79 -28.49 -5.68
CA GLN A 180 1.03 -29.70 -5.32
C GLN A 180 0.38 -29.63 -3.94
N VAL A 181 1.03 -28.99 -2.97
CA VAL A 181 0.52 -28.81 -1.63
C VAL A 181 0.50 -27.32 -1.29
N GLN A 182 -0.68 -26.84 -0.90
CA GLN A 182 -0.89 -25.46 -0.49
C GLN A 182 -1.46 -25.42 0.93
N ILE A 183 -0.93 -24.50 1.74
CA ILE A 183 -1.33 -24.35 3.14
C ILE A 183 -1.79 -22.90 3.34
N SER A 184 -3.09 -22.69 3.57
CA SER A 184 -3.62 -21.39 3.93
C SER A 184 -3.37 -21.10 5.41
N VAL A 185 -2.59 -20.06 5.69
CA VAL A 185 -2.24 -19.64 7.06
C VAL A 185 -3.10 -18.47 7.56
N THR A 186 -4.16 -18.15 6.82
CA THR A 186 -5.07 -17.01 7.09
C THR A 186 -5.79 -17.08 8.44
N HIS A 187 -5.95 -18.28 9.01
CA HIS A 187 -6.72 -18.53 10.24
C HIS A 187 -5.85 -18.93 11.43
N VAL A 188 -4.53 -18.71 11.34
CA VAL A 188 -3.57 -19.03 12.41
C VAL A 188 -3.35 -17.77 13.25
N PRO A 189 -3.84 -17.70 14.51
CA PRO A 189 -3.86 -16.47 15.29
C PRO A 189 -2.47 -15.82 15.47
N GLU A 190 -1.45 -16.64 15.73
CA GLU A 190 -0.08 -16.20 15.98
C GLU A 190 0.50 -15.44 14.77
N LEU A 191 0.15 -15.85 13.55
CA LEU A 191 0.59 -15.20 12.31
C LEU A 191 -0.22 -13.94 11.98
N ASN A 192 -1.32 -13.66 12.69
CA ASN A 192 -2.22 -12.54 12.42
C ASN A 192 -2.23 -11.51 13.56
N THR A 193 -1.25 -11.59 14.47
CA THR A 193 -1.16 -10.71 15.63
C THR A 193 -0.48 -9.39 15.27
N LEU A 194 -0.97 -8.28 15.83
CA LEU A 194 -0.33 -6.98 15.87
C LEU A 194 -0.20 -6.58 17.35
N SER A 195 1.03 -6.40 17.84
CA SER A 195 1.28 -6.12 19.26
C SER A 195 2.31 -5.02 19.42
N VAL A 196 1.90 -3.92 20.06
CA VAL A 196 2.83 -2.93 20.61
C VAL A 196 3.68 -3.62 21.68
N LYS A 197 4.99 -3.39 21.65
CA LYS A 197 5.99 -3.78 22.65
C LYS A 197 6.64 -2.52 23.21
N ASP A 198 7.45 -2.67 24.25
CA ASP A 198 8.15 -1.54 24.86
C ASP A 198 9.14 -0.89 23.90
N ASP A 199 9.74 -1.67 23.00
CA ASP A 199 10.83 -1.29 22.09
C ASP A 199 10.44 -1.29 20.59
N GLY A 200 9.20 -1.66 20.25
CA GLY A 200 8.73 -1.62 18.86
C GLY A 200 7.35 -2.24 18.65
N LEU A 201 7.07 -2.56 17.40
CA LEU A 201 5.85 -3.23 16.96
C LEU A 201 6.16 -4.64 16.44
N GLU A 202 5.49 -5.63 17.04
CA GLU A 202 5.50 -7.01 16.54
C GLU A 202 4.33 -7.22 15.55
N ILE A 203 4.65 -7.68 14.34
CA ILE A 203 3.73 -7.83 13.21
C ILE A 203 3.74 -9.29 12.74
N GLY A 204 2.62 -9.98 12.85
CA GLY A 204 2.48 -11.35 12.35
C GLY A 204 2.60 -11.44 10.83
N ALA A 205 3.23 -12.50 10.32
CA ALA A 205 3.52 -12.64 8.89
C ALA A 205 2.28 -12.73 7.98
N ALA A 206 1.12 -13.16 8.50
CA ALA A 206 -0.14 -13.24 7.76
C ALA A 206 -1.03 -11.98 7.90
N VAL A 207 -0.59 -10.96 8.64
CA VAL A 207 -1.28 -9.66 8.72
C VAL A 207 -1.44 -9.07 7.32
N ARG A 208 -2.65 -8.60 7.01
CA ARG A 208 -2.99 -8.00 5.71
C ARG A 208 -2.48 -6.57 5.66
N LEU A 209 -2.05 -6.10 4.49
CA LEU A 209 -1.50 -4.75 4.35
C LEU A 209 -2.49 -3.66 4.77
N THR A 210 -3.79 -3.83 4.49
CA THR A 210 -4.82 -2.89 4.98
C THR A 210 -4.92 -2.86 6.51
N GLU A 211 -4.79 -4.00 7.18
CA GLU A 211 -4.86 -4.07 8.65
C GLU A 211 -3.60 -3.48 9.29
N LEU A 212 -2.43 -3.74 8.70
CA LEU A 212 -1.20 -3.03 9.07
C LEU A 212 -1.37 -1.52 8.90
N GLN A 213 -1.87 -1.05 7.76
CA GLN A 213 -2.06 0.38 7.49
C GLN A 213 -2.99 1.05 8.52
N LYS A 214 -4.11 0.42 8.88
CA LYS A 214 -5.01 0.91 9.92
C LYS A 214 -4.32 0.99 11.28
N PHE A 215 -3.59 -0.06 11.64
CA PHE A 215 -2.91 -0.13 12.92
C PHE A 215 -1.78 0.90 13.03
N LEU A 216 -0.97 1.09 11.98
CA LEU A 216 0.07 2.10 11.94
C LEU A 216 -0.50 3.52 12.08
N ARG A 217 -1.63 3.83 11.42
CA ARG A 217 -2.31 5.13 11.60
C ARG A 217 -2.73 5.36 13.05
N LYS A 218 -3.27 4.33 13.70
CA LYS A 218 -3.63 4.41 15.13
C LYS A 218 -2.40 4.70 15.98
N VAL A 219 -1.31 3.95 15.80
CA VAL A 219 -0.07 4.15 16.59
C VAL A 219 0.55 5.53 16.35
N VAL A 220 0.57 6.01 15.10
CA VAL A 220 1.07 7.36 14.76
C VAL A 220 0.24 8.47 15.42
N ALA A 221 -1.06 8.24 15.65
CA ALA A 221 -1.93 9.21 16.34
C ALA A 221 -1.77 9.19 17.86
N GLU A 222 -1.35 8.06 18.44
CA GLU A 222 -1.26 7.85 19.90
C GLU A 222 0.14 8.09 20.47
N ARG A 223 1.19 8.06 19.64
CA ARG A 223 2.59 8.18 20.05
C ARG A 223 3.25 9.46 19.55
N ASP A 224 4.39 9.79 20.14
CA ASP A 224 5.16 10.96 19.74
C ASP A 224 5.68 10.83 18.30
N ALA A 225 5.79 11.99 17.64
CA ALA A 225 6.19 12.06 16.24
C ALA A 225 7.59 11.48 15.97
N HIS A 226 8.48 11.55 16.97
CA HIS A 226 9.85 11.04 16.88
C HIS A 226 9.95 9.52 17.07
N GLU A 227 8.94 8.87 17.66
CA GLU A 227 8.92 7.41 17.86
C GLU A 227 8.39 6.64 16.64
N THR A 228 7.72 7.35 15.74
CA THR A 228 6.91 6.77 14.67
C THR A 228 7.38 7.18 13.27
N SER A 229 8.63 7.62 13.11
CA SER A 229 9.13 8.06 11.79
C SER A 229 9.10 6.92 10.77
N SER A 230 9.51 5.71 11.16
CA SER A 230 9.43 4.53 10.31
C SER A 230 7.98 4.23 9.90
N PHE A 231 7.03 4.39 10.81
CA PHE A 231 5.63 4.03 10.58
C PHE A 231 4.98 4.96 9.57
N LYS A 232 5.32 6.25 9.64
CA LYS A 232 4.92 7.24 8.63
C LYS A 232 5.47 6.88 7.25
N ALA A 233 6.72 6.44 7.17
CA ALA A 233 7.31 6.00 5.90
C ALA A 233 6.59 4.77 5.31
N PHE A 234 6.23 3.79 6.15
CA PHE A 234 5.40 2.67 5.71
C PHE A 234 4.00 3.11 5.24
N LEU A 235 3.36 4.07 5.91
CA LEU A 235 2.05 4.59 5.52
C LEU A 235 2.08 5.27 4.16
N GLU A 236 3.08 6.12 3.91
CA GLU A 236 3.27 6.80 2.63
C GLU A 236 3.58 5.80 1.51
N GLN A 237 4.44 4.82 1.77
CA GLN A 237 4.75 3.78 0.80
C GLN A 237 3.51 2.92 0.46
N LEU A 238 2.71 2.57 1.46
CA LEU A 238 1.46 1.80 1.29
C LEU A 238 0.36 2.60 0.59
N LYS A 239 0.42 3.94 0.61
CA LYS A 239 -0.50 4.81 -0.14
C LYS A 239 -0.39 4.53 -1.64
N TRP A 240 0.84 4.50 -2.16
CA TRP A 240 1.16 4.33 -3.58
C TRP A 240 1.48 2.88 -4.00
N PHE A 241 1.20 1.89 -3.14
CA PHE A 241 1.60 0.49 -3.35
C PHE A 241 0.79 -0.22 -4.45
N ALA A 242 -0.51 -0.40 -4.21
CA ALA A 242 -1.47 -1.06 -5.10
C ALA A 242 -2.89 -0.66 -4.70
N GLY A 243 -3.87 -1.03 -5.53
CA GLY A 243 -5.29 -0.85 -5.20
C GLY A 243 -5.72 -1.48 -3.87
N LYS A 244 -6.79 -0.94 -3.26
CA LYS A 244 -7.36 -1.42 -1.99
C LYS A 244 -7.67 -2.92 -2.00
N GLN A 245 -8.08 -3.44 -3.15
CA GLN A 245 -8.42 -4.84 -3.38
C GLN A 245 -7.22 -5.76 -3.11
N ILE A 246 -6.04 -5.40 -3.61
CA ILE A 246 -4.79 -6.12 -3.37
C ILE A 246 -4.38 -5.99 -1.91
N LYS A 247 -4.38 -4.77 -1.35
CA LYS A 247 -3.98 -4.52 0.04
C LYS A 247 -4.86 -5.24 1.08
N ASN A 248 -6.14 -5.47 0.77
CA ASN A 248 -7.07 -6.18 1.66
C ASN A 248 -6.75 -7.67 1.82
N VAL A 249 -5.99 -8.27 0.89
CA VAL A 249 -5.68 -9.71 0.91
C VAL A 249 -4.17 -10.00 0.96
N ALA A 250 -3.34 -9.14 0.40
CA ALA A 250 -1.89 -9.25 0.45
C ALA A 250 -1.40 -9.17 1.91
N SER A 251 -0.47 -10.05 2.25
CA SER A 251 0.09 -10.15 3.60
C SER A 251 1.50 -9.63 3.68
N VAL A 252 1.89 -9.10 4.84
CA VAL A 252 3.26 -8.63 5.15
C VAL A 252 4.31 -9.69 4.84
N GLY A 253 4.17 -10.89 5.41
CA GLY A 253 5.13 -11.97 5.20
C GLY A 253 5.12 -12.52 3.77
N GLY A 254 3.97 -12.49 3.10
CA GLY A 254 3.89 -12.79 1.67
C GLY A 254 4.70 -11.82 0.81
N ASN A 255 4.61 -10.50 1.07
CA ASN A 255 5.41 -9.49 0.38
C ASN A 255 6.91 -9.69 0.64
N ILE A 256 7.31 -9.90 1.91
CA ILE A 256 8.70 -10.15 2.32
C ILE A 256 9.25 -11.43 1.66
N CYS A 257 8.58 -12.57 1.85
CA CYS A 257 9.05 -13.88 1.37
C CYS A 257 9.01 -14.03 -0.16
N THR A 258 8.25 -13.18 -0.86
CA THR A 258 8.31 -13.12 -2.33
C THR A 258 9.67 -12.60 -2.81
N ALA A 259 10.34 -11.75 -2.00
CA ALA A 259 11.65 -11.18 -2.29
C ALA A 259 11.75 -10.63 -3.72
N SER A 260 10.72 -9.86 -4.11
CA SER A 260 10.75 -9.16 -5.39
C SER A 260 11.83 -8.08 -5.35
N PRO A 261 12.68 -7.95 -6.39
CA PRO A 261 13.70 -6.90 -6.46
C PRO A 261 13.11 -5.48 -6.43
N ILE A 262 11.86 -5.35 -6.88
CA ILE A 262 11.09 -4.09 -6.93
C ILE A 262 10.02 -4.03 -5.83
N SER A 263 10.17 -4.80 -4.75
CA SER A 263 9.27 -4.68 -3.59
C SER A 263 9.40 -3.27 -3.01
N ASP A 264 8.27 -2.60 -2.83
CA ASP A 264 8.20 -1.27 -2.21
C ASP A 264 8.52 -1.29 -0.72
N LEU A 265 8.29 -2.41 -0.03
CA LEU A 265 8.44 -2.48 1.43
C LEU A 265 9.78 -3.08 1.88
N ASN A 266 10.43 -3.90 1.05
CA ASN A 266 11.68 -4.57 1.45
C ASN A 266 12.81 -3.56 1.77
N PRO A 267 13.04 -2.51 0.97
CA PRO A 267 14.02 -1.48 1.32
C PRO A 267 13.71 -0.80 2.65
N LEU A 268 12.44 -0.56 2.96
CA LEU A 268 12.02 0.05 4.23
C LEU A 268 12.22 -0.89 5.42
N TRP A 269 11.92 -2.18 5.28
CA TRP A 269 12.21 -3.14 6.35
C TRP A 269 13.70 -3.18 6.69
N MET A 270 14.55 -3.13 5.66
CA MET A 270 16.01 -3.08 5.82
C MET A 270 16.46 -1.77 6.48
N ALA A 271 16.08 -0.62 5.91
CA ALA A 271 16.49 0.69 6.40
C ALA A 271 15.98 0.99 7.81
N ALA A 272 14.79 0.51 8.18
CA ALA A 272 14.23 0.70 9.51
C ALA A 272 14.78 -0.28 10.57
N GLY A 273 15.79 -1.09 10.24
CA GLY A 273 16.41 -2.03 11.18
C GLY A 273 15.46 -3.13 11.66
N ALA A 274 14.50 -3.54 10.82
CA ALA A 274 13.52 -4.55 11.21
C ALA A 274 14.18 -5.92 11.42
N LYS A 275 13.64 -6.68 12.36
CA LYS A 275 14.10 -8.03 12.69
C LYS A 275 13.03 -9.05 12.34
N PHE A 276 13.40 -10.11 11.64
CA PHE A 276 12.48 -11.16 11.22
C PHE A 276 12.63 -12.37 12.13
N ARG A 277 11.52 -12.81 12.72
CA ARG A 277 11.45 -14.01 13.54
C ARG A 277 11.00 -15.18 12.68
N ILE A 278 11.81 -16.23 12.69
CA ILE A 278 11.66 -17.41 11.88
C ILE A 278 11.48 -18.59 12.83
N ILE A 279 10.48 -19.42 12.57
CA ILE A 279 10.19 -20.60 13.39
C ILE A 279 10.33 -21.86 12.53
N ASP A 280 10.98 -22.89 13.09
CA ASP A 280 11.12 -24.20 12.45
C ASP A 280 9.99 -25.17 12.85
N CYS A 281 9.96 -26.36 12.23
CA CYS A 281 8.96 -27.37 12.54
C CYS A 281 9.07 -27.99 13.95
N LYS A 282 10.19 -27.75 14.65
CA LYS A 282 10.44 -28.16 16.04
C LYS A 282 10.15 -27.02 17.03
N GLU A 283 9.56 -25.92 16.56
CA GLU A 283 9.19 -24.74 17.35
C GLU A 283 10.40 -23.95 17.87
N ASN A 284 11.60 -24.18 17.33
CA ASN A 284 12.74 -23.32 17.61
C ASN A 284 12.58 -22.01 16.85
N ILE A 285 12.90 -20.90 17.52
CA ILE A 285 12.82 -19.56 16.93
C ILE A 285 14.23 -19.02 16.78
N ARG A 286 14.53 -18.54 15.57
CA ARG A 286 15.71 -17.71 15.30
C ARG A 286 15.28 -16.34 14.79
N THR A 287 16.14 -15.37 14.99
CA THR A 287 15.93 -14.00 14.51
C THR A 287 17.04 -13.66 13.52
N THR A 288 16.68 -12.97 12.45
CA THR A 288 17.63 -12.41 11.48
C THR A 288 17.29 -10.95 11.21
N GLN A 289 18.28 -10.14 10.84
CA GLN A 289 18.03 -8.77 10.42
C GLN A 289 17.43 -8.77 9.00
N ALA A 290 16.57 -7.80 8.70
CA ALA A 290 15.95 -7.69 7.38
C ALA A 290 17.00 -7.64 6.24
N GLU A 291 18.12 -6.97 6.46
CA GLU A 291 19.25 -6.89 5.51
C GLU A 291 19.86 -8.27 5.17
N ASN A 292 19.89 -9.19 6.13
CA ASN A 292 20.50 -10.52 5.96
C ASN A 292 19.51 -11.57 5.44
N PHE A 293 18.23 -11.21 5.31
CA PHE A 293 17.18 -12.13 4.91
C PHE A 293 17.10 -12.36 3.40
N PHE A 294 17.49 -11.37 2.59
CA PHE A 294 17.39 -11.42 1.13
C PHE A 294 18.71 -11.89 0.50
N ILE A 295 18.83 -13.20 0.24
CA ILE A 295 20.09 -13.84 -0.16
C ILE A 295 20.27 -13.98 -1.69
N GLY A 296 19.25 -13.62 -2.48
CA GLY A 296 19.34 -13.64 -3.94
C GLY A 296 17.99 -13.39 -4.61
N TYR A 297 17.99 -13.39 -5.95
CA TYR A 297 16.79 -13.14 -6.75
C TYR A 297 15.63 -14.07 -6.35
N ARG A 298 14.58 -13.50 -5.74
CA ARG A 298 13.42 -14.24 -5.20
C ARG A 298 13.82 -15.38 -4.25
N LYS A 299 14.93 -15.23 -3.52
CA LYS A 299 15.44 -16.18 -2.55
C LYS A 299 15.63 -15.51 -1.21
N VAL A 300 15.21 -16.19 -0.16
CA VAL A 300 15.28 -15.70 1.23
C VAL A 300 16.00 -16.70 2.12
N ASP A 301 16.52 -16.23 3.24
CA ASP A 301 17.12 -17.04 4.30
C ASP A 301 16.03 -17.79 5.11
N LEU A 302 15.35 -18.72 4.44
CA LEU A 302 14.44 -19.70 5.06
C LEU A 302 14.86 -21.10 4.64
N ARG A 303 15.06 -21.98 5.61
CA ARG A 303 15.21 -23.42 5.37
C ARG A 303 13.86 -24.02 4.97
N SER A 304 13.87 -25.18 4.32
CA SER A 304 12.64 -25.85 3.87
C SER A 304 11.66 -26.19 4.99
N SER A 305 12.15 -26.36 6.23
CA SER A 305 11.35 -26.62 7.44
C SER A 305 10.92 -25.36 8.20
N GLU A 306 11.28 -24.17 7.72
CA GLU A 306 11.05 -22.90 8.39
C GLU A 306 9.94 -22.08 7.75
N ILE A 307 9.33 -21.21 8.56
CA ILE A 307 8.40 -20.19 8.11
C ILE A 307 8.73 -18.84 8.77
N LEU A 308 8.42 -17.74 8.09
CA LEU A 308 8.41 -16.43 8.71
C LEU A 308 7.22 -16.36 9.70
N LEU A 309 7.52 -16.19 10.98
CA LEU A 309 6.52 -16.08 12.05
C LEU A 309 6.01 -14.65 12.14
N SER A 310 6.93 -13.71 12.24
CA SER A 310 6.63 -12.30 12.49
C SER A 310 7.81 -11.39 12.15
N VAL A 311 7.51 -10.10 12.11
CA VAL A 311 8.43 -8.99 11.88
C VAL A 311 8.37 -8.08 13.09
N PHE A 312 9.52 -7.75 13.65
CA PHE A 312 9.67 -6.75 14.69
C PHE A 312 10.21 -5.46 14.08
N LEU A 313 9.47 -4.36 14.22
CA LEU A 313 9.83 -3.03 13.73
C LEU A 313 10.08 -2.10 14.92
N PRO A 314 11.32 -1.63 15.16
CA PRO A 314 11.63 -0.83 16.35
C PRO A 314 10.99 0.57 16.32
N TRP A 315 10.82 1.16 17.51
CA TRP A 315 10.57 2.60 17.64
C TRP A 315 11.78 3.39 17.13
N THR A 316 11.53 4.56 16.55
CA THR A 316 12.59 5.53 16.26
C THR A 316 12.90 6.38 17.49
N LYS A 317 14.11 6.91 17.59
CA LYS A 317 14.57 7.78 18.68
C LYS A 317 14.40 9.26 18.30
N PRO A 318 14.52 10.19 19.27
CA PRO A 318 14.70 11.61 18.95
C PRO A 318 15.84 11.80 17.94
N TYR A 319 15.60 12.60 16.89
CA TYR A 319 16.56 12.84 15.79
C TYR A 319 16.90 11.63 14.92
N GLU A 320 16.10 10.58 14.99
CA GLU A 320 16.12 9.45 14.07
C GLU A 320 14.98 9.58 13.06
N PHE A 321 15.32 9.53 11.79
CA PHE A 321 14.39 9.78 10.68
C PHE A 321 14.44 8.62 9.70
N VAL A 322 13.26 8.19 9.25
CA VAL A 322 13.09 7.19 8.19
C VAL A 322 12.23 7.77 7.10
N LYS A 323 12.66 7.62 5.84
CA LYS A 323 11.95 8.13 4.66
C LYS A 323 11.96 7.14 3.51
N GLU A 324 10.82 7.03 2.87
CA GLU A 324 10.51 6.24 1.69
C GLU A 324 10.58 7.08 0.40
N PHE A 325 10.96 6.42 -0.70
CA PHE A 325 10.94 6.99 -2.04
C PHE A 325 10.48 5.94 -3.04
N LYS A 326 9.66 6.34 -4.02
CA LYS A 326 9.22 5.49 -5.12
C LYS A 326 9.13 6.28 -6.42
N GLN A 327 9.68 5.72 -7.49
CA GLN A 327 9.47 6.18 -8.85
C GLN A 327 8.82 5.07 -9.66
N ALA A 328 7.73 5.39 -10.35
CA ALA A 328 6.99 4.50 -11.25
C ALA A 328 6.53 5.27 -12.50
N HIS A 329 5.96 4.59 -13.51
CA HIS A 329 5.42 5.28 -14.69
C HIS A 329 4.12 6.02 -14.38
N ARG A 330 3.37 5.54 -13.39
CA ARG A 330 2.16 6.18 -12.88
C ARG A 330 2.22 6.28 -11.37
N ARG A 331 1.45 7.22 -10.83
CA ARG A 331 1.42 7.51 -9.39
C ARG A 331 0.84 6.35 -8.57
N ASP A 332 -0.23 5.73 -9.07
CA ASP A 332 -1.01 4.70 -8.39
C ASP A 332 -1.00 3.38 -9.16
N ASP A 333 -1.10 2.27 -8.41
CA ASP A 333 -1.29 0.90 -8.91
C ASP A 333 -0.25 0.47 -9.96
N ASP A 334 1.00 0.88 -9.77
CA ASP A 334 2.13 0.57 -10.65
C ASP A 334 3.33 0.07 -9.86
N ILE A 335 4.14 -0.77 -10.51
CA ILE A 335 5.37 -1.29 -9.94
C ILE A 335 6.46 -0.22 -9.95
N ALA A 336 7.36 -0.24 -8.95
CA ALA A 336 8.48 0.67 -8.92
C ALA A 336 9.47 0.36 -10.05
N ILE A 337 9.96 1.42 -10.70
CA ILE A 337 11.19 1.39 -11.51
C ILE A 337 12.37 1.34 -10.55
N VAL A 338 12.42 2.31 -9.62
CA VAL A 338 13.34 2.37 -8.50
C VAL A 338 12.57 2.84 -7.28
N ASN A 339 12.87 2.27 -6.12
CA ASN A 339 12.39 2.75 -4.83
C ASN A 339 13.54 2.74 -3.83
N ALA A 340 13.35 3.42 -2.69
CA ALA A 340 14.34 3.45 -1.63
C ALA A 340 13.69 3.56 -0.25
N GLY A 341 14.34 2.93 0.72
CA GLY A 341 14.15 3.20 2.14
C GLY A 341 15.44 3.82 2.67
N MET A 342 15.33 4.96 3.35
CA MET A 342 16.46 5.66 3.92
C MET A 342 16.21 5.92 5.39
N HIS A 343 17.25 5.76 6.19
CA HIS A 343 17.28 6.01 7.62
C HIS A 343 18.52 6.85 7.95
N VAL A 344 18.36 7.79 8.88
CA VAL A 344 19.46 8.53 9.47
C VAL A 344 19.19 8.80 10.93
N PHE A 345 20.21 8.66 11.76
CA PHE A 345 20.22 9.12 13.14
C PHE A 345 21.22 10.26 13.30
N LEU A 346 20.75 11.42 13.75
CA LEU A 346 21.55 12.64 13.89
C LEU A 346 21.88 12.92 15.35
N GLU A 347 23.11 13.37 15.60
CA GLU A 347 23.58 13.83 16.90
C GLU A 347 24.12 15.25 16.79
N GLU A 348 23.84 16.08 17.78
CA GLU A 348 24.43 17.41 17.87
C GLU A 348 25.85 17.33 18.45
N LYS A 349 26.85 17.79 17.69
CA LYS A 349 28.26 17.85 18.08
C LYS A 349 28.82 19.23 17.77
N GLY A 350 29.14 20.00 18.82
CA GLY A 350 29.74 21.33 18.67
C GLY A 350 28.86 22.34 17.92
N GLY A 351 27.54 22.31 18.15
CA GLY A 351 26.57 23.20 17.48
C GLY A 351 26.28 22.85 16.01
N LYS A 352 26.73 21.66 15.56
CA LYS A 352 26.43 21.12 14.23
C LYS A 352 25.77 19.76 14.37
N TRP A 353 24.87 19.44 13.44
CA TRP A 353 24.31 18.10 13.31
C TRP A 353 25.28 17.19 12.57
N ALA A 354 25.58 16.04 13.13
CA ALA A 354 26.42 15.01 12.52
C ALA A 354 25.64 13.68 12.43
N VAL A 355 25.94 12.89 11.40
CA VAL A 355 25.35 11.56 11.22
C VAL A 355 25.99 10.59 12.20
N SER A 356 25.19 10.00 13.08
CA SER A 356 25.61 8.93 14.00
C SER A 356 25.42 7.55 13.37
N ASP A 357 24.30 7.36 12.68
CA ASP A 357 23.96 6.13 11.98
C ASP A 357 23.19 6.44 10.68
N ALA A 358 23.32 5.59 9.67
CA ALA A 358 22.62 5.75 8.39
C ALA A 358 22.43 4.42 7.66
N SER A 359 21.26 4.23 7.08
CA SER A 359 20.98 3.15 6.13
C SER A 359 20.33 3.71 4.86
N VAL A 360 20.82 3.28 3.69
CA VAL A 360 20.35 3.74 2.38
C VAL A 360 20.16 2.51 1.51
N VAL A 361 18.91 2.08 1.35
CA VAL A 361 18.57 0.83 0.67
C VAL A 361 17.72 1.11 -0.54
N TYR A 362 18.07 0.51 -1.69
CA TYR A 362 17.35 0.65 -2.95
C TYR A 362 16.71 -0.66 -3.40
N GLY A 363 15.56 -0.58 -4.07
CA GLY A 363 15.00 -1.64 -4.89
C GLY A 363 15.00 -1.26 -6.37
N GLY A 364 14.86 -2.26 -7.25
CA GLY A 364 14.84 -2.10 -8.70
C GLY A 364 16.22 -1.91 -9.35
N VAL A 365 17.29 -1.80 -8.56
CA VAL A 365 18.67 -1.56 -9.05
C VAL A 365 19.58 -2.80 -8.96
N ALA A 366 19.08 -3.89 -8.40
CA ALA A 366 19.82 -5.14 -8.23
C ALA A 366 18.83 -6.32 -8.12
N PRO A 367 19.28 -7.59 -8.19
CA PRO A 367 18.41 -8.75 -8.04
C PRO A 367 17.75 -8.91 -6.65
N VAL A 368 18.22 -8.17 -5.66
CA VAL A 368 17.66 -8.04 -4.30
C VAL A 368 17.65 -6.56 -3.92
N SER A 369 16.91 -6.20 -2.87
CA SER A 369 17.07 -4.88 -2.26
C SER A 369 18.53 -4.69 -1.81
N LEU A 370 19.15 -3.62 -2.28
CA LEU A 370 20.59 -3.37 -2.16
C LEU A 370 20.84 -2.24 -1.16
N SER A 371 21.60 -2.52 -0.12
CA SER A 371 22.17 -1.47 0.75
C SER A 371 23.36 -0.81 0.05
N ALA A 372 23.36 0.52 0.02
CA ALA A 372 24.45 1.34 -0.51
C ALA A 372 25.57 1.48 0.54
N SER A 373 26.19 0.37 0.90
CA SER A 373 27.13 0.25 2.02
C SER A 373 28.30 1.25 1.99
N LYS A 374 28.86 1.58 0.81
CA LYS A 374 29.94 2.58 0.73
C LYS A 374 29.42 3.98 1.03
N THR A 375 28.21 4.28 0.58
CA THR A 375 27.51 5.53 0.87
C THR A 375 27.17 5.63 2.35
N GLU A 376 26.59 4.59 2.95
CA GLU A 376 26.30 4.52 4.39
C GLU A 376 27.55 4.78 5.24
N CYS A 377 28.65 4.07 4.96
CA CYS A 377 29.94 4.25 5.62
C CYS A 377 30.51 5.67 5.43
N PHE A 378 30.29 6.30 4.27
CA PHE A 378 30.71 7.67 4.03
C PHE A 378 29.90 8.69 4.83
N LEU A 379 28.61 8.45 5.05
CA LEU A 379 27.74 9.38 5.77
C LEU A 379 28.12 9.49 7.26
N ILE A 380 28.44 8.36 7.90
CA ILE A 380 28.71 8.28 9.34
C ILE A 380 29.86 9.21 9.75
N GLY A 381 29.62 10.00 10.81
CA GLY A 381 30.57 10.95 11.39
C GLY A 381 30.65 12.31 10.69
N LYS A 382 29.98 12.51 9.54
CA LYS A 382 30.00 13.78 8.81
C LYS A 382 28.90 14.74 9.24
N SER A 383 29.14 16.03 9.04
CA SER A 383 28.14 17.07 9.26
C SER A 383 27.01 17.00 8.22
N TRP A 384 25.78 17.24 8.65
CA TRP A 384 24.58 17.20 7.80
C TRP A 384 24.45 18.51 6.98
N ASP A 385 25.24 18.62 5.90
CA ASP A 385 25.35 19.81 5.06
C ASP A 385 25.33 19.48 3.55
N LYS A 386 25.56 20.51 2.72
CA LYS A 386 25.51 20.36 1.25
C LYS A 386 26.71 19.58 0.72
N GLU A 387 27.84 19.71 1.38
CA GLU A 387 29.09 18.99 1.08
C GLU A 387 28.90 17.49 1.30
N LEU A 388 28.21 17.09 2.38
CA LEU A 388 27.80 15.71 2.62
C LEU A 388 27.00 15.14 1.45
N LEU A 389 25.97 15.87 0.99
CA LEU A 389 25.14 15.44 -0.13
C LEU A 389 25.97 15.22 -1.41
N GLN A 390 26.85 16.16 -1.77
CA GLN A 390 27.68 16.02 -2.97
C GLN A 390 28.61 14.81 -2.87
N GLY A 391 29.23 14.60 -1.72
CA GLY A 391 30.09 13.44 -1.49
C GLY A 391 29.32 12.11 -1.49
N ALA A 392 28.12 12.08 -0.92
CA ALA A 392 27.25 10.92 -0.93
C ALA A 392 26.84 10.53 -2.34
N LEU A 393 26.51 11.50 -3.21
CA LEU A 393 26.18 11.23 -4.62
C LEU A 393 27.34 10.62 -5.41
N VAL A 394 28.59 10.98 -5.09
CA VAL A 394 29.77 10.35 -5.70
C VAL A 394 29.91 8.91 -5.22
N LYS A 395 29.73 8.65 -3.92
CA LYS A 395 29.79 7.29 -3.36
C LYS A 395 28.66 6.38 -3.83
N LEU A 396 27.47 6.94 -4.02
CA LEU A 396 26.32 6.19 -4.51
C LEU A 396 26.57 5.60 -5.90
N ARG A 397 27.30 6.29 -6.77
CA ARG A 397 27.70 5.77 -8.10
C ARG A 397 28.65 4.57 -8.01
N GLU A 398 29.40 4.44 -6.90
CA GLU A 398 30.27 3.29 -6.64
C GLU A 398 29.50 2.09 -6.06
N ASP A 399 28.36 2.33 -5.41
CA ASP A 399 27.45 1.28 -4.90
C ASP A 399 26.52 0.76 -6.00
N ILE A 400 25.94 1.68 -6.77
CA ILE A 400 24.92 1.38 -7.79
C ILE A 400 25.54 1.63 -9.17
N SER A 401 26.16 0.58 -9.70
CA SER A 401 26.62 0.55 -11.09
C SER A 401 25.67 -0.32 -11.91
N LEU A 402 24.94 0.30 -12.84
CA LEU A 402 24.01 -0.36 -13.75
C LEU A 402 24.64 -0.44 -15.14
N PRO A 403 25.06 -1.63 -15.62
CA PRO A 403 25.51 -1.83 -17.00
C PRO A 403 24.44 -1.47 -18.03
N GLU A 404 24.82 -1.11 -19.26
CA GLU A 404 23.87 -0.76 -20.33
C GLU A 404 22.90 -1.90 -20.70
N ASN A 405 23.26 -3.16 -20.39
CA ASN A 405 22.46 -4.34 -20.70
C ASN A 405 21.55 -4.81 -19.55
N VAL A 406 21.40 -4.02 -18.48
CA VAL A 406 20.41 -4.36 -17.44
C VAL A 406 18.99 -4.32 -18.01
N PRO A 407 18.14 -5.30 -17.69
CA PRO A 407 16.75 -5.31 -18.15
C PRO A 407 15.94 -4.23 -17.42
N GLY A 408 15.32 -3.30 -18.15
CA GLY A 408 14.51 -2.22 -17.60
C GLY A 408 14.42 -1.03 -18.53
#